data_AF-A0A3M7LXV7-F1
#
_entry.id   AF-A0A3M7LXV7-F1
#
_cell.length_a   1.000
_cell.length_b   1.000
_cell.length_c   1.000
_cell.angle_alpha   90.00
_cell.angle_beta   90.00
_cell.angle_gamma   90.00
#
_symmetry.space_group_name_H-M   'P 1'
#
loop_
_entity.id
_entity.type
_entity.pdbx_description
1 polymer ?
#
loop_
_entity_poly.entity_id
_entity_poly.type
_entity_poly.pdbx_seq_one_letter_code
_entity_poly.pdbx_strand_id
1 'polypeptide(L)'
;MTSGVGPEFPQVDSDLEYMLSLAIAERTPIDPALSQDLPGGYDAFMPDAAPQDFFYNTPESFPYSDEYREAPVVATDELVDDTFESFVAHSDEYHEAPVAATNELVYDTPESLAPHSEEYHKAPTVVSDDLVDTDADAEDEDEDEEVAASEHWETLVNFSIPDSTQSFSCNIPELQALYTQYLNSYNPSSHTPNTTRMQYAKALIYAMLTHYYPVSKGYTVAPTSIGPLASRGMNFILAASDNSDLYPDPPAKKKSRANSSKKTKKREPIQAKKVLELRRGMTYLMGLKYDAIAPEDIAAFVVLRKKEEEEEEEEEGEVLVEKGDGAISTCTLQPYTYAYILLPQWDTTSTTTLPRYSSSNKLHRSDVLLDALYTGGNIRHGYGFLLFGPLIEFYKLHAGEEWEFREIINGDSEDEEVQDVEMEMELMAYEGREGSLDMRSNGLGDVDGVFRRVGEWEVGYREG
;
A
#
# COMPACT_ATOMS: atom_id res chain seq x y z
N MET A 1 -24.32 -59.45 -27.37
CA MET A 1 -23.06 -59.01 -27.98
C MET A 1 -22.65 -57.73 -27.28
N THR A 2 -21.54 -57.83 -26.55
CA THR A 2 -20.75 -56.83 -25.80
C THR A 2 -21.23 -55.37 -25.79
N SER A 3 -21.94 -54.98 -24.73
CA SER A 3 -22.00 -53.60 -24.26
C SER A 3 -20.73 -53.30 -23.45
N GLY A 4 -19.83 -52.51 -24.04
CA GLY A 4 -18.68 -51.94 -23.34
C GLY A 4 -19.13 -50.73 -22.53
N VAL A 5 -18.86 -50.76 -21.24
CA VAL A 5 -18.85 -49.59 -20.35
C VAL A 5 -17.57 -49.73 -19.55
N GLY A 6 -16.49 -49.13 -20.05
CA GLY A 6 -15.35 -48.80 -19.21
C GLY A 6 -15.71 -47.57 -18.39
N PRO A 7 -15.25 -47.46 -17.13
CA PRO A 7 -15.60 -46.34 -16.27
C PRO A 7 -15.01 -45.04 -16.85
N GLU A 8 -15.89 -44.09 -17.14
CA GLU A 8 -15.53 -42.68 -17.30
C GLU A 8 -15.03 -42.16 -15.95
N PHE A 9 -13.78 -41.71 -15.89
CA PHE A 9 -13.32 -40.77 -14.88
C PHE A 9 -12.80 -39.53 -15.60
N PRO A 10 -13.60 -38.46 -15.61
CA PRO A 10 -13.04 -37.12 -15.40
C PRO A 10 -13.95 -36.34 -14.42
N GLN A 11 -13.49 -35.41 -13.60
CA GLN A 11 -12.33 -34.53 -13.68
C GLN A 11 -12.12 -33.96 -12.28
N VAL A 12 -10.88 -33.91 -11.79
CA VAL A 12 -10.57 -33.17 -10.57
C VAL A 12 -10.58 -31.68 -10.89
N ASP A 13 -11.16 -30.91 -9.98
CA ASP A 13 -11.31 -29.46 -10.05
C ASP A 13 -9.95 -28.75 -9.87
N SER A 14 -9.68 -27.77 -10.73
CA SER A 14 -8.35 -27.21 -11.02
C SER A 14 -7.76 -26.34 -9.90
N ASP A 15 -8.59 -25.80 -9.01
CA ASP A 15 -8.12 -25.02 -7.86
C ASP A 15 -7.70 -25.90 -6.67
N LEU A 16 -8.00 -27.21 -6.73
CA LEU A 16 -7.57 -28.20 -5.72
C LEU A 16 -6.13 -28.71 -5.95
N GLU A 17 -5.62 -28.65 -7.18
CA GLU A 17 -4.19 -28.84 -7.51
C GLU A 17 -3.35 -27.61 -7.11
N TYR A 18 -3.98 -26.43 -7.16
CA TYR A 18 -3.36 -25.12 -6.93
C TYR A 18 -2.86 -24.94 -5.48
N MET A 19 -3.47 -25.61 -4.51
CA MET A 19 -3.13 -25.45 -3.09
C MET A 19 -2.54 -26.69 -2.43
N LEU A 20 -2.55 -27.87 -3.05
CA LEU A 20 -1.96 -29.06 -2.43
C LEU A 20 -0.42 -29.11 -2.56
N SER A 21 0.15 -28.36 -3.50
CA SER A 21 1.59 -28.13 -3.64
C SER A 21 2.16 -27.06 -2.70
N LEU A 22 1.32 -26.18 -2.12
CA LEU A 22 1.69 -25.38 -0.94
C LEU A 22 2.17 -26.29 0.22
N ALA A 23 1.85 -27.60 0.21
CA ALA A 23 1.92 -28.48 1.37
C ALA A 23 3.08 -29.50 1.46
N ILE A 24 4.08 -29.58 0.56
CA ILE A 24 5.09 -30.67 0.69
C ILE A 24 6.56 -30.22 0.72
N ALA A 25 6.95 -29.13 0.07
CA ALA A 25 8.37 -28.83 -0.20
C ALA A 25 9.08 -27.93 0.82
N GLU A 26 8.38 -27.20 1.69
CA GLU A 26 9.04 -26.47 2.80
C GLU A 26 9.41 -27.39 3.99
N ARG A 27 9.32 -28.71 3.78
CA ARG A 27 9.84 -29.73 4.69
C ARG A 27 11.35 -29.59 4.90
N THR A 28 11.70 -29.40 6.17
CA THR A 28 12.97 -29.66 6.87
C THR A 28 14.14 -28.70 6.62
N PRO A 29 14.43 -27.78 7.57
CA PRO A 29 15.81 -27.32 7.74
C PRO A 29 16.65 -28.53 8.20
N ILE A 30 17.67 -28.88 7.42
CA ILE A 30 18.77 -29.71 7.93
C ILE A 30 19.56 -28.83 8.88
N ASP A 31 19.58 -29.21 10.15
CA ASP A 31 20.40 -28.62 11.19
C ASP A 31 21.88 -28.55 10.75
N PRO A 32 22.46 -27.35 10.57
CA PRO A 32 23.87 -27.20 10.22
C PRO A 32 24.82 -27.61 11.38
N ALA A 33 24.31 -27.92 12.59
CA ALA A 33 25.13 -28.34 13.72
C ALA A 33 25.70 -29.78 13.60
N LEU A 34 25.37 -30.53 12.53
CA LEU A 34 25.87 -31.89 12.32
C LEU A 34 26.91 -32.04 11.19
N SER A 35 27.41 -30.95 10.62
CA SER A 35 28.53 -31.01 9.69
C SER A 35 29.67 -30.08 10.12
N GLN A 36 30.56 -30.58 10.99
CA GLN A 36 32.04 -30.46 10.89
C GLN A 36 32.70 -30.83 12.22
N ASP A 37 32.84 -32.12 12.47
CA ASP A 37 33.97 -32.64 13.24
C ASP A 37 35.08 -32.98 12.25
N LEU A 38 36.18 -32.21 12.25
CA LEU A 38 37.58 -32.68 12.33
C LEU A 38 38.56 -31.49 12.24
N PRO A 39 39.74 -31.58 12.89
CA PRO A 39 40.50 -30.43 13.36
C PRO A 39 41.70 -30.07 12.48
N GLY A 40 42.06 -28.79 12.50
CA GLY A 40 43.37 -28.25 12.11
C GLY A 40 43.35 -26.77 12.45
N GLY A 41 44.07 -26.26 13.43
CA GLY A 41 45.50 -26.48 13.64
C GLY A 41 46.19 -25.16 13.27
N TYR A 42 46.49 -24.38 14.31
CA TYR A 42 47.25 -23.13 14.35
C TYR A 42 48.35 -23.01 13.28
N ASP A 43 48.51 -21.83 12.67
CA ASP A 43 49.68 -21.01 13.01
C ASP A 43 49.55 -19.55 12.57
N ALA A 44 49.98 -18.70 13.50
CA ALA A 44 50.01 -17.25 13.45
C ALA A 44 51.17 -16.75 12.60
N PHE A 45 50.98 -15.63 11.89
CA PHE A 45 52.04 -14.64 11.64
C PHE A 45 51.42 -13.29 11.26
N MET A 46 51.37 -12.36 12.23
CA MET A 46 51.46 -10.93 11.94
C MET A 46 52.94 -10.54 11.84
N PRO A 47 53.23 -9.45 11.11
CA PRO A 47 53.97 -8.39 11.81
C PRO A 47 53.41 -6.98 11.56
N ASP A 48 53.78 -6.14 12.52
CA ASP A 48 53.46 -4.75 12.80
C ASP A 48 53.82 -3.69 11.74
N ALA A 49 53.21 -2.51 11.98
CA ALA A 49 53.71 -1.13 11.80
C ALA A 49 53.54 -0.46 10.42
N ALA A 50 53.20 0.83 10.28
CA ALA A 50 52.79 1.92 11.18
C ALA A 50 52.21 3.08 10.30
N PRO A 51 51.66 4.18 10.86
CA PRO A 51 50.72 5.09 10.18
C PRO A 51 51.40 6.23 9.43
N GLN A 52 50.69 6.82 8.46
CA GLN A 52 51.00 8.15 7.92
C GLN A 52 49.74 9.02 7.85
N ASP A 53 49.71 10.03 8.72
CA ASP A 53 48.98 11.27 8.53
C ASP A 53 49.60 12.08 7.37
N PHE A 54 48.79 12.80 6.58
CA PHE A 54 49.03 14.20 6.18
C PHE A 54 47.84 14.78 5.37
N PHE A 55 47.13 15.71 6.02
CA PHE A 55 46.55 17.00 5.59
C PHE A 55 46.15 17.30 4.11
N TYR A 56 44.88 17.74 3.98
CA TYR A 56 44.27 18.80 3.13
C TYR A 56 44.53 18.87 1.61
N ASN A 57 43.46 18.83 0.80
CA ASN A 57 42.98 20.02 0.06
C ASN A 57 41.60 19.83 -0.61
N THR A 58 40.91 20.96 -0.67
CA THR A 58 39.58 21.31 -1.18
C THR A 58 39.36 21.07 -2.69
N PRO A 59 38.09 21.12 -3.17
CA PRO A 59 37.70 20.68 -4.52
C PRO A 59 37.91 21.77 -5.59
N GLU A 60 38.50 21.37 -6.72
CA GLU A 60 38.51 22.18 -7.95
C GLU A 60 37.20 22.02 -8.74
N SER A 61 36.69 23.18 -9.13
CA SER A 61 35.55 23.46 -9.98
C SER A 61 35.64 22.83 -11.38
N PHE A 62 34.53 22.25 -11.84
CA PHE A 62 34.30 21.92 -13.24
C PHE A 62 34.00 23.19 -14.06
N PRO A 63 34.68 23.42 -15.21
CA PRO A 63 34.28 24.47 -16.13
C PRO A 63 33.16 24.01 -17.07
N TYR A 64 32.13 24.86 -17.18
CA TYR A 64 31.20 24.93 -18.30
C TYR A 64 31.97 25.00 -19.63
N SER A 65 31.49 24.26 -20.64
CA SER A 65 31.81 24.54 -22.04
C SER A 65 30.50 24.67 -22.83
N ASP A 66 30.18 25.92 -23.14
CA ASP A 66 29.30 26.31 -24.24
C ASP A 66 30.01 25.98 -25.56
N GLU A 67 29.39 25.14 -26.40
CA GLU A 67 29.70 25.14 -27.82
C GLU A 67 28.43 25.25 -28.66
N TYR A 68 28.39 26.38 -29.36
CA TYR A 68 27.47 26.77 -30.42
C TYR A 68 27.39 25.74 -31.54
N ARG A 69 26.17 25.41 -31.97
CA ARG A 69 25.89 25.00 -33.36
C ARG A 69 24.60 25.66 -33.87
N GLU A 70 24.78 26.77 -34.58
CA GLU A 70 23.86 27.25 -35.63
C GLU A 70 23.91 26.22 -36.78
N ALA A 71 22.81 25.71 -37.36
CA ALA A 71 21.83 26.26 -38.31
C ALA A 71 21.22 25.02 -39.05
N PRO A 72 20.18 25.08 -39.92
CA PRO A 72 19.53 26.25 -40.49
C PRO A 72 17.98 26.24 -40.45
N VAL A 73 17.46 27.46 -40.64
CA VAL A 73 16.07 27.81 -40.92
C VAL A 73 15.68 27.28 -42.31
N VAL A 74 14.62 26.47 -42.37
CA VAL A 74 13.89 26.20 -43.62
C VAL A 74 12.59 27.00 -43.56
N ALA A 75 12.50 27.96 -44.47
CA ALA A 75 11.27 28.69 -44.77
C ALA A 75 10.29 27.76 -45.48
N THR A 76 9.02 27.78 -45.06
CA THR A 76 7.90 27.36 -45.89
C THR A 76 6.85 28.45 -45.89
N ASP A 77 6.56 28.88 -47.11
CA ASP A 77 5.60 29.90 -47.51
C ASP A 77 4.17 29.63 -47.06
N GLU A 78 3.51 30.76 -46.87
CA GLU A 78 2.10 31.09 -46.99
C GLU A 78 1.20 30.05 -47.68
N LEU A 79 0.07 29.73 -47.03
CA LEU A 79 -1.21 29.69 -47.71
C LEU A 79 -2.30 30.20 -46.77
N VAL A 80 -2.82 31.36 -47.17
CA VAL A 80 -4.03 32.02 -46.71
C VAL A 80 -5.23 31.08 -46.97
N ASP A 81 -6.09 30.89 -45.98
CA ASP A 81 -7.52 30.81 -46.27
C ASP A 81 -8.35 31.40 -45.12
N ASP A 82 -9.23 32.30 -45.54
CA ASP A 82 -10.15 33.10 -44.77
C ASP A 82 -11.30 32.27 -44.18
N THR A 83 -12.07 32.92 -43.31
CA THR A 83 -13.44 32.60 -42.86
C THR A 83 -13.59 31.71 -41.62
N PHE A 84 -13.71 32.35 -40.45
CA PHE A 84 -14.87 32.07 -39.60
C PHE A 84 -15.28 33.27 -38.75
N GLU A 85 -16.60 33.36 -38.57
CA GLU A 85 -17.38 34.55 -38.28
C GLU A 85 -17.22 35.10 -36.86
N SER A 86 -17.28 36.43 -36.81
CA SER A 86 -17.42 37.26 -35.62
C SER A 86 -18.76 37.01 -34.91
N PHE A 87 -18.72 36.69 -33.62
CA PHE A 87 -19.81 37.01 -32.70
C PHE A 87 -19.34 38.06 -31.69
N VAL A 88 -19.85 39.27 -31.89
CA VAL A 88 -19.85 40.40 -30.95
C VAL A 88 -21.25 40.50 -30.37
N ALA A 89 -21.37 40.40 -29.05
CA ALA A 89 -22.38 41.05 -28.18
C ALA A 89 -22.26 40.43 -26.78
N HIS A 90 -22.36 41.12 -25.64
CA HIS A 90 -22.50 42.52 -25.29
C HIS A 90 -21.89 42.66 -23.89
N SER A 91 -21.21 43.78 -23.66
CA SER A 91 -20.82 44.31 -22.37
C SER A 91 -22.07 44.78 -21.62
N ASP A 92 -22.28 44.32 -20.40
CA ASP A 92 -23.01 45.10 -19.39
C ASP A 92 -22.11 45.31 -18.18
N GLU A 93 -21.76 46.58 -18.06
CA GLU A 93 -20.93 47.27 -17.10
C GLU A 93 -21.82 47.66 -15.92
N TYR A 94 -21.55 47.13 -14.73
CA TYR A 94 -22.05 47.71 -13.48
C TYR A 94 -20.86 48.15 -12.64
N HIS A 95 -20.59 49.44 -12.75
CA HIS A 95 -19.82 50.22 -11.79
C HIS A 95 -20.63 50.43 -10.52
N GLU A 96 -20.18 49.90 -9.39
CA GLU A 96 -20.46 50.48 -8.06
C GLU A 96 -19.23 50.35 -7.16
N ALA A 97 -18.77 51.48 -6.65
CA ALA A 97 -17.80 51.62 -5.58
C ALA A 97 -18.24 52.83 -4.72
N PRO A 98 -17.65 53.07 -3.54
CA PRO A 98 -17.77 52.26 -2.33
C PRO A 98 -18.37 53.09 -1.19
N VAL A 99 -19.07 52.46 -0.23
CA VAL A 99 -19.49 53.13 1.01
C VAL A 99 -18.51 52.81 2.11
N ALA A 100 -17.78 53.84 2.54
CA ALA A 100 -16.95 53.83 3.73
C ALA A 100 -17.84 53.76 4.98
N ALA A 101 -17.65 52.73 5.81
CA ALA A 101 -18.12 52.70 7.18
C ALA A 101 -16.94 52.29 8.07
N THR A 102 -16.42 53.27 8.78
CA THR A 102 -15.46 53.13 9.88
C THR A 102 -16.16 52.46 11.06
N ASN A 103 -15.73 51.25 11.43
CA ASN A 103 -15.98 50.69 12.74
C ASN A 103 -14.63 50.50 13.45
N GLU A 104 -14.34 51.41 14.36
CA GLU A 104 -13.39 51.18 15.45
C GLU A 104 -13.96 50.05 16.32
N LEU A 105 -13.24 48.94 16.40
CA LEU A 105 -13.50 47.92 17.40
C LEU A 105 -12.18 47.58 18.09
N VAL A 106 -12.19 47.93 19.38
CA VAL A 106 -11.19 47.71 20.40
C VAL A 106 -10.93 46.20 20.53
N TYR A 107 -9.69 45.77 20.33
CA TYR A 107 -9.26 44.44 20.72
C TYR A 107 -8.68 44.50 22.14
N ASP A 108 -9.52 44.15 23.12
CA ASP A 108 -9.03 43.66 24.40
C ASP A 108 -8.34 42.32 24.17
N THR A 109 -7.14 42.20 24.70
CA THR A 109 -6.28 41.01 24.63
C THR A 109 -6.68 40.07 25.76
N PRO A 110 -7.22 38.86 25.52
CA PRO A 110 -7.33 37.89 26.59
C PRO A 110 -6.00 37.14 26.75
N GLU A 111 -5.50 37.16 27.98
CA GLU A 111 -4.36 36.39 28.45
C GLU A 111 -4.51 34.91 28.08
N SER A 112 -3.45 34.38 27.47
CA SER A 112 -3.23 32.97 27.20
C SER A 112 -3.17 32.19 28.51
N LEU A 113 -4.27 31.55 28.87
CA LEU A 113 -4.28 30.43 29.81
C LEU A 113 -4.09 29.15 29.00
N ALA A 114 -2.86 28.63 28.99
CA ALA A 114 -2.57 27.30 28.50
C ALA A 114 -3.27 26.26 29.40
N PRO A 115 -4.06 25.33 28.85
CA PRO A 115 -4.46 24.15 29.62
C PRO A 115 -3.31 23.16 29.62
N HIS A 116 -2.91 22.77 30.82
CA HIS A 116 -2.07 21.59 31.07
C HIS A 116 -2.75 20.36 30.47
N SER A 117 -2.08 19.67 29.55
CA SER A 117 -2.48 18.35 29.08
C SER A 117 -2.16 17.34 30.19
N GLU A 118 -3.18 16.95 30.95
CA GLU A 118 -3.08 15.84 31.90
C GLU A 118 -3.09 14.51 31.16
N GLU A 119 -2.04 13.77 31.49
CA GLU A 119 -1.67 12.39 31.21
C GLU A 119 -2.81 11.42 31.59
N TYR A 120 -3.47 10.82 30.61
CA TYR A 120 -4.42 9.72 30.83
C TYR A 120 -4.23 8.59 29.82
N HIS A 121 -3.27 7.71 30.09
CA HIS A 121 -3.36 6.30 29.71
C HIS A 121 -2.77 5.45 30.84
N LYS A 122 -3.64 5.02 31.75
CA LYS A 122 -3.33 3.92 32.67
C LYS A 122 -4.43 2.87 32.53
N ALA A 123 -4.06 1.71 31.99
CA ALA A 123 -4.91 0.54 31.87
C ALA A 123 -5.32 0.00 33.27
N PRO A 124 -6.41 -0.78 33.37
CA PRO A 124 -6.96 -1.21 34.65
C PRO A 124 -6.02 -2.20 35.34
N THR A 125 -5.54 -1.87 36.54
CA THR A 125 -4.93 -2.83 37.47
C THR A 125 -6.00 -3.75 38.03
N VAL A 126 -5.91 -5.03 37.69
CA VAL A 126 -6.64 -6.11 38.37
C VAL A 126 -5.99 -6.33 39.73
N VAL A 127 -6.76 -6.07 40.79
CA VAL A 127 -6.38 -6.41 42.17
C VAL A 127 -6.71 -7.89 42.37
N SER A 128 -5.66 -8.70 42.53
CA SER A 128 -5.75 -10.07 43.02
C SER A 128 -4.99 -10.15 44.33
N ASP A 129 -5.70 -9.94 45.44
CA ASP A 129 -5.22 -10.27 46.78
C ASP A 129 -5.44 -11.78 47.00
N ASP A 130 -4.35 -12.56 47.01
CA ASP A 130 -4.13 -13.71 47.93
C ASP A 130 -2.93 -14.53 47.45
N LEU A 131 -1.84 -14.56 48.24
CA LEU A 131 -0.95 -15.70 48.50
C LEU A 131 0.20 -15.21 49.41
N VAL A 132 0.14 -15.49 50.71
CA VAL A 132 0.78 -16.64 51.39
C VAL A 132 2.30 -16.67 51.18
N ASP A 133 3.01 -16.27 52.24
CA ASP A 133 4.45 -16.43 52.46
C ASP A 133 4.92 -17.86 52.18
N THR A 134 5.87 -18.01 51.26
CA THR A 134 6.79 -19.15 51.24
C THR A 134 8.17 -18.69 50.81
N ASP A 135 9.05 -18.55 51.81
CA ASP A 135 10.50 -18.48 51.66
C ASP A 135 11.02 -19.81 51.09
N ALA A 136 11.49 -19.84 49.83
CA ALA A 136 12.45 -20.84 49.35
C ALA A 136 13.06 -20.45 47.99
N ASP A 137 14.37 -20.27 48.01
CA ASP A 137 15.34 -20.53 46.94
C ASP A 137 15.21 -19.77 45.60
N ALA A 138 16.03 -18.72 45.54
CA ALA A 138 16.44 -18.00 44.35
C ALA A 138 17.36 -18.87 43.46
N GLU A 139 16.88 -19.31 42.30
CA GLU A 139 17.69 -19.60 41.11
C GLU A 139 16.85 -19.29 39.85
N ASP A 140 17.40 -18.43 38.99
CA ASP A 140 17.04 -18.12 37.60
C ASP A 140 15.74 -17.31 37.30
N GLU A 141 15.77 -16.03 37.68
CA GLU A 141 14.95 -14.95 37.08
C GLU A 141 15.57 -14.50 35.73
N ASP A 142 15.54 -15.36 34.71
CA ASP A 142 15.65 -14.91 33.29
C ASP A 142 14.23 -14.80 32.68
N GLU A 143 13.26 -14.42 33.51
CA GLU A 143 11.87 -14.14 33.13
C GLU A 143 11.78 -12.75 32.49
N ASP A 144 11.22 -12.74 31.27
CA ASP A 144 10.33 -11.70 30.77
C ASP A 144 10.94 -10.34 30.40
N GLU A 145 12.18 -10.31 29.90
CA GLU A 145 12.61 -9.23 29.00
C GLU A 145 12.12 -9.46 27.54
N GLU A 146 11.04 -10.23 27.38
CA GLU A 146 10.07 -10.04 26.30
C GLU A 146 9.24 -8.77 26.60
N VAL A 147 9.94 -7.69 26.98
CA VAL A 147 9.44 -6.31 27.00
C VAL A 147 8.93 -6.11 25.59
N ALA A 148 7.62 -6.30 25.46
CA ALA A 148 6.81 -6.17 24.26
C ALA A 148 7.54 -5.22 23.34
N ALA A 149 8.18 -5.76 22.28
CA ALA A 149 9.08 -5.01 21.42
C ALA A 149 8.35 -3.75 21.02
N SER A 150 8.57 -2.70 21.80
CA SER A 150 7.64 -1.57 21.87
C SER A 150 7.62 -1.04 20.47
N GLU A 151 6.45 -0.70 19.95
CA GLU A 151 6.25 -0.24 18.59
C GLU A 151 7.22 0.91 18.26
N HIS A 152 8.46 0.58 17.89
CA HIS A 152 9.59 1.51 17.93
C HIS A 152 9.36 2.63 16.92
N TRP A 153 8.64 2.31 15.86
CA TRP A 153 8.14 3.26 14.88
C TRP A 153 7.35 4.42 15.49
N GLU A 154 6.61 4.25 16.59
CA GLU A 154 5.89 5.33 17.29
C GLU A 154 6.88 6.38 17.84
N THR A 155 8.02 5.93 18.36
CA THR A 155 9.07 6.83 18.85
C THR A 155 9.72 7.63 17.72
N LEU A 156 9.74 7.08 16.50
CA LEU A 156 10.26 7.77 15.30
C LEU A 156 9.31 8.87 14.81
N VAL A 157 8.01 8.80 15.15
CA VAL A 157 7.00 9.81 14.80
C VAL A 157 6.63 10.74 15.96
N ASN A 158 7.48 10.81 16.99
CA ASN A 158 7.30 11.72 18.12
C ASN A 158 7.68 13.18 17.77
N PHE A 159 6.98 13.75 16.79
CA PHE A 159 7.07 15.14 16.38
C PHE A 159 5.68 15.64 15.93
N SER A 160 5.49 16.96 15.89
CA SER A 160 4.23 17.53 15.44
C SER A 160 4.13 17.44 13.91
N ILE A 161 3.10 16.74 13.42
CA ILE A 161 2.82 16.60 11.99
C ILE A 161 1.80 17.67 11.59
N PRO A 162 2.19 18.73 10.84
CA PRO A 162 1.24 19.72 10.37
C PRO A 162 0.24 19.10 9.39
N ASP A 163 -0.96 19.67 9.27
CA ASP A 163 -1.92 19.27 8.24
C ASP A 163 -1.39 19.59 6.83
N SER A 164 -1.72 18.75 5.86
CA SER A 164 -1.60 18.99 4.41
C SER A 164 -2.07 20.37 3.93
N THR A 165 -2.98 21.04 4.64
CA THR A 165 -3.40 22.42 4.33
C THR A 165 -2.38 23.48 4.77
N GLN A 166 -1.53 23.16 5.73
CA GLN A 166 -0.56 24.08 6.35
C GLN A 166 0.81 24.02 5.68
N SER A 167 1.24 22.83 5.26
CA SER A 167 2.55 22.63 4.63
C SER A 167 2.49 21.52 3.57
N PHE A 168 3.47 21.51 2.68
CA PHE A 168 3.75 20.35 1.81
C PHE A 168 4.62 19.36 2.60
N SER A 169 4.45 18.06 2.39
CA SER A 169 5.20 17.04 3.14
C SER A 169 6.71 17.16 2.96
N CYS A 170 7.18 17.55 1.76
CA CYS A 170 8.60 17.78 1.46
C CYS A 170 9.22 18.98 2.20
N ASN A 171 8.39 19.88 2.77
CA ASN A 171 8.86 21.02 3.56
C ASN A 171 8.91 20.71 5.07
N ILE A 172 8.53 19.50 5.50
CA ILE A 172 8.58 19.06 6.89
C ILE A 172 9.93 18.34 7.12
N PRO A 173 10.91 18.94 7.81
CA PRO A 173 12.26 18.38 7.92
C PRO A 173 12.30 16.98 8.52
N GLU A 174 11.46 16.72 9.53
CA GLU A 174 11.37 15.44 10.24
C GLU A 174 10.84 14.34 9.31
N LEU A 175 9.83 14.65 8.51
CA LEU A 175 9.26 13.72 7.52
C LEU A 175 10.25 13.44 6.38
N GLN A 176 10.97 14.47 5.92
CA GLN A 176 12.04 14.32 4.94
C GLN A 176 13.21 13.47 5.49
N ALA A 177 13.53 13.60 6.77
CA ALA A 177 14.53 12.76 7.43
C ALA A 177 14.07 11.30 7.52
N LEU A 178 12.81 11.05 7.91
CA LEU A 178 12.19 9.72 7.92
C LEU A 178 12.20 9.07 6.53
N TYR A 179 11.78 9.81 5.50
CA TYR A 179 11.83 9.38 4.10
C TYR A 179 13.25 8.97 3.69
N THR A 180 14.23 9.81 4.03
CA THR A 180 15.64 9.56 3.69
C THR A 180 16.20 8.33 4.42
N GLN A 181 15.89 8.17 5.71
CA GLN A 181 16.29 6.98 6.50
C GLN A 181 15.67 5.71 5.94
N TYR A 182 14.38 5.74 5.62
CA TYR A 182 13.68 4.64 4.99
C TYR A 182 14.37 4.20 3.69
N LEU A 183 14.65 5.13 2.78
CA LEU A 183 15.32 4.81 1.51
C LEU A 183 16.76 4.35 1.68
N ASN A 184 17.50 4.92 2.63
CA ASN A 184 18.86 4.49 2.94
C ASN A 184 18.92 3.02 3.38
N SER A 185 17.84 2.50 3.99
CA SER A 185 17.74 1.08 4.38
C SER A 185 17.69 0.12 3.17
N TYR A 186 17.41 0.63 1.97
CA TYR A 186 17.40 -0.10 0.69
C TYR A 186 18.63 0.18 -0.19
N ASN A 187 19.62 0.92 0.32
CA ASN A 187 20.86 1.14 -0.42
C ASN A 187 21.52 -0.23 -0.75
N PRO A 188 22.12 -0.42 -1.93
CA PRO A 188 22.88 -1.63 -2.27
C PRO A 188 23.89 -2.10 -1.22
N SER A 189 24.49 -1.18 -0.47
CA SER A 189 25.44 -1.51 0.61
C SER A 189 24.79 -1.72 1.98
N SER A 190 23.46 -1.62 2.08
CA SER A 190 22.73 -1.72 3.33
C SER A 190 22.51 -3.18 3.74
N HIS A 191 22.87 -3.51 4.98
CA HIS A 191 22.56 -4.78 5.63
C HIS A 191 21.39 -4.65 6.62
N THR A 192 20.58 -3.60 6.51
CA THR A 192 19.41 -3.41 7.40
C THR A 192 18.45 -4.60 7.28
N PRO A 193 18.07 -5.26 8.38
CA PRO A 193 17.10 -6.36 8.34
C PRO A 193 15.68 -5.85 8.06
N ASN A 194 14.79 -6.72 7.56
CA ASN A 194 13.40 -6.36 7.26
C ASN A 194 12.65 -5.84 8.50
N THR A 195 12.95 -6.38 9.70
CA THR A 195 12.40 -5.89 10.96
C THR A 195 12.62 -4.39 11.15
N THR A 196 13.84 -3.89 10.92
CA THR A 196 14.16 -2.46 10.98
C THR A 196 13.54 -1.67 9.82
N ARG A 197 13.53 -2.24 8.60
CA ARG A 197 12.85 -1.61 7.45
C ARG A 197 11.36 -1.41 7.71
N MET A 198 10.72 -2.36 8.38
CA MET A 198 9.31 -2.31 8.76
C MET A 198 9.06 -1.18 9.75
N GLN A 199 9.93 -0.95 10.73
CA GLN A 199 9.79 0.19 11.64
C GLN A 199 9.84 1.53 10.89
N TYR A 200 10.78 1.71 9.95
CA TYR A 200 10.84 2.91 9.14
C TYR A 200 9.63 3.04 8.19
N ALA A 201 9.18 1.93 7.60
CA ALA A 201 8.01 1.92 6.72
C ALA A 201 6.74 2.34 7.49
N LYS A 202 6.51 1.76 8.68
CA LYS A 202 5.38 2.09 9.55
C LYS A 202 5.40 3.56 9.95
N ALA A 203 6.54 4.05 10.43
CA ALA A 203 6.70 5.46 10.81
C ALA A 203 6.44 6.40 9.63
N LEU A 204 6.98 6.10 8.45
CA LEU A 204 6.78 6.92 7.26
C LEU A 204 5.31 6.94 6.81
N ILE A 205 4.67 5.77 6.68
CA ILE A 205 3.27 5.68 6.25
C ILE A 205 2.34 6.32 7.26
N TYR A 206 2.52 6.06 8.55
CA TYR A 206 1.73 6.70 9.60
C TYR A 206 1.84 8.22 9.54
N ALA A 207 3.07 8.75 9.39
CA ALA A 207 3.28 10.18 9.33
C ALA A 207 2.65 10.81 8.07
N MET A 208 2.77 10.15 6.92
CA MET A 208 2.11 10.57 5.68
C MET A 208 0.58 10.56 5.81
N LEU A 209 -0.01 9.48 6.33
CA LEU A 209 -1.45 9.40 6.54
C LEU A 209 -1.93 10.48 7.52
N THR A 210 -1.22 10.71 8.62
CA THR A 210 -1.58 11.74 9.60
C THR A 210 -1.52 13.15 9.01
N HIS A 211 -0.57 13.39 8.09
CA HIS A 211 -0.46 14.66 7.37
C HIS A 211 -1.67 14.92 6.45
N TYR A 212 -2.15 13.92 5.69
CA TYR A 212 -3.28 14.07 4.75
C TYR A 212 -4.65 13.88 5.39
N TYR A 213 -4.72 13.07 6.46
CA TYR A 213 -5.93 12.75 7.22
C TYR A 213 -5.76 13.18 8.69
N PRO A 214 -5.67 14.50 8.95
CA PRO A 214 -5.44 15.02 10.29
C PRO A 214 -6.71 14.97 11.15
N VAL A 215 -6.51 14.91 12.47
CA VAL A 215 -7.56 14.99 13.49
C VAL A 215 -8.38 16.28 13.38
N SER A 216 -7.76 17.38 12.96
CA SER A 216 -8.45 18.67 12.73
C SER A 216 -9.57 18.60 11.69
N LYS A 217 -9.54 17.61 10.79
CA LYS A 217 -10.57 17.35 9.78
C LYS A 217 -11.48 16.16 10.14
N GLY A 218 -11.40 15.67 11.37
CA GLY A 218 -12.20 14.55 11.85
C GLY A 218 -11.68 13.19 11.40
N TYR A 219 -10.38 13.05 11.11
CA TYR A 219 -9.77 11.76 10.79
C TYR A 219 -8.87 11.25 11.91
N THR A 220 -8.76 9.93 12.03
CA THR A 220 -7.82 9.27 12.94
C THR A 220 -7.12 8.14 12.19
N VAL A 221 -5.80 8.04 12.35
CA VAL A 221 -5.01 6.94 11.76
C VAL A 221 -4.69 5.94 12.86
N ALA A 222 -4.96 4.67 12.62
CA ALA A 222 -4.68 3.59 13.57
C ALA A 222 -4.05 2.38 12.87
N PRO A 223 -3.14 1.65 13.53
CA PRO A 223 -2.76 0.31 13.10
C PRO A 223 -4.00 -0.58 13.01
N THR A 224 -4.05 -1.46 12.02
CA THR A 224 -5.15 -2.42 11.86
C THR A 224 -4.63 -3.81 11.54
N SER A 225 -5.48 -4.82 11.73
CA SER A 225 -5.19 -6.19 11.32
C SER A 225 -5.02 -6.27 9.81
N ILE A 226 -4.06 -7.10 9.37
CA ILE A 226 -3.76 -7.37 7.95
C ILE A 226 -4.83 -8.25 7.27
N GLY A 227 -5.90 -8.60 8.00
CA GLY A 227 -7.01 -9.40 7.48
C GLY A 227 -6.69 -10.90 7.34
N PRO A 228 -7.71 -11.72 7.06
CA PRO A 228 -7.54 -13.16 6.91
C PRO A 228 -6.63 -13.52 5.73
N LEU A 229 -6.67 -12.73 4.64
CA LEU A 229 -5.90 -12.99 3.43
C LEU A 229 -4.39 -12.97 3.68
N ALA A 230 -3.89 -12.01 4.47
CA ALA A 230 -2.47 -11.84 4.74
C ALA A 230 -2.02 -12.42 6.09
N SER A 231 -2.94 -12.93 6.91
CA SER A 231 -2.65 -13.49 8.25
C SER A 231 -1.57 -14.58 8.28
N ARG A 232 -1.34 -15.26 7.15
CA ARG A 232 -0.34 -16.33 6.99
C ARG A 232 0.78 -15.96 6.03
N GLY A 233 0.94 -14.67 5.73
CA GLY A 233 1.84 -14.18 4.71
C GLY A 233 1.22 -14.23 3.32
N MET A 234 1.98 -13.78 2.34
CA MET A 234 1.60 -13.78 0.93
C MET A 234 2.69 -14.40 0.08
N ASN A 235 2.28 -15.12 -0.98
CA ASN A 235 3.21 -15.77 -1.89
C ASN A 235 2.93 -15.30 -3.32
N PHE A 236 3.96 -14.80 -3.98
CA PHE A 236 3.89 -14.38 -5.36
C PHE A 236 4.88 -15.19 -6.20
N ILE A 237 4.44 -15.65 -7.37
CA ILE A 237 5.32 -16.26 -8.36
C ILE A 237 6.18 -15.15 -8.96
N LEU A 238 7.49 -15.25 -8.83
CA LEU A 238 8.44 -14.35 -9.48
C LEU A 238 8.49 -14.62 -10.98
N ALA A 239 8.65 -13.55 -11.74
CA ALA A 239 8.92 -13.64 -13.17
C ALA A 239 10.20 -14.46 -13.42
N ALA A 240 10.21 -15.17 -14.53
CA ALA A 240 11.37 -15.85 -15.05
C ALA A 240 12.53 -14.85 -15.22
N SER A 241 13.76 -15.33 -15.03
CA SER A 241 14.97 -14.50 -15.10
C SER A 241 15.20 -13.84 -16.46
N ASP A 242 14.58 -14.36 -17.51
CA ASP A 242 14.62 -13.80 -18.87
C ASP A 242 13.45 -12.84 -19.16
N ASN A 243 12.61 -12.55 -18.15
CA ASN A 243 11.41 -11.72 -18.25
C ASN A 243 10.39 -12.23 -19.29
N SER A 244 10.42 -13.51 -19.65
CA SER A 244 9.54 -14.07 -20.69
C SER A 244 8.06 -14.15 -20.29
N ASP A 245 7.78 -14.13 -19.00
CA ASP A 245 6.45 -14.29 -18.40
C ASP A 245 6.08 -13.14 -17.49
N LEU A 246 6.63 -11.94 -17.70
CA LEU A 246 6.29 -10.76 -16.88
C LEU A 246 4.79 -10.55 -16.80
N TYR A 247 4.28 -10.36 -15.58
CA TYR A 247 2.93 -9.90 -15.34
C TYR A 247 2.78 -8.58 -16.10
N PRO A 248 1.90 -8.50 -17.11
CA PRO A 248 1.61 -7.21 -17.71
C PRO A 248 0.98 -6.37 -16.61
N ASP A 249 1.59 -5.22 -16.27
CA ASP A 249 0.92 -4.23 -15.43
C ASP A 249 -0.53 -4.08 -15.97
N PRO A 250 -1.54 -4.08 -15.07
CA PRO A 250 -2.94 -4.21 -15.46
C PRO A 250 -3.20 -3.24 -16.61
N PRO A 251 -3.47 -3.74 -17.84
CA PRO A 251 -3.43 -2.90 -19.02
C PRO A 251 -4.48 -1.82 -18.84
N ALA A 252 -4.07 -0.55 -18.80
CA ALA A 252 -4.99 0.58 -18.81
C ALA A 252 -6.04 0.30 -19.90
N LYS A 253 -7.28 0.00 -19.48
CA LYS A 253 -8.28 -0.68 -20.32
C LYS A 253 -8.41 0.08 -21.64
N LYS A 254 -7.77 -0.41 -22.70
CA LYS A 254 -7.98 0.10 -24.05
C LYS A 254 -9.40 -0.29 -24.39
N LYS A 255 -10.30 0.70 -24.46
CA LYS A 255 -11.71 0.55 -24.89
C LYS A 255 -11.74 -0.35 -26.12
N SER A 256 -12.01 -1.63 -25.93
CA SER A 256 -11.99 -2.60 -27.01
C SER A 256 -13.26 -2.36 -27.83
N ARG A 257 -13.09 -1.82 -29.04
CA ARG A 257 -14.17 -1.79 -30.02
C ARG A 257 -14.49 -3.25 -30.36
N ALA A 258 -15.61 -3.74 -29.84
CA ALA A 258 -16.13 -5.07 -30.09
C ALA A 258 -16.45 -5.27 -31.58
N ASN A 259 -15.46 -5.76 -32.35
CA ASN A 259 -15.68 -6.31 -33.68
C ASN A 259 -15.58 -7.83 -33.59
N SER A 260 -16.69 -8.49 -33.28
CA SER A 260 -16.79 -9.94 -33.16
C SER A 260 -16.83 -10.62 -34.53
N SER A 261 -15.65 -10.85 -35.14
CA SER A 261 -15.58 -11.76 -36.28
C SER A 261 -15.55 -13.22 -35.79
N LYS A 262 -16.70 -13.91 -35.90
CA LYS A 262 -16.84 -15.36 -35.67
C LYS A 262 -15.88 -16.14 -36.58
N LYS A 263 -14.75 -16.61 -36.04
CA LYS A 263 -13.87 -17.59 -36.70
C LYS A 263 -13.91 -18.92 -35.95
N THR A 264 -14.64 -19.86 -36.54
CA THR A 264 -14.74 -21.26 -36.16
C THR A 264 -13.36 -21.93 -36.26
N LYS A 265 -12.69 -22.21 -35.14
CA LYS A 265 -11.42 -22.95 -35.12
C LYS A 265 -11.69 -24.46 -35.09
N LYS A 266 -11.06 -25.18 -36.02
CA LYS A 266 -11.00 -26.65 -36.07
C LYS A 266 -10.38 -27.21 -34.79
N ARG A 267 -11.07 -28.16 -34.15
CA ARG A 267 -10.58 -28.97 -33.01
C ARG A 267 -9.41 -29.85 -33.46
N GLU A 268 -8.20 -29.54 -32.97
CA GLU A 268 -7.08 -30.50 -32.93
C GLU A 268 -7.25 -31.47 -31.75
N PRO A 269 -6.62 -32.66 -31.78
CA PRO A 269 -6.78 -33.68 -30.74
C PRO A 269 -6.19 -33.23 -29.39
N ILE A 270 -7.07 -32.99 -28.43
CA ILE A 270 -6.83 -32.31 -27.14
C ILE A 270 -5.92 -33.10 -26.18
N GLN A 271 -5.82 -34.41 -26.33
CA GLN A 271 -5.21 -35.27 -25.29
C GLN A 271 -3.67 -35.32 -25.32
N ALA A 272 -3.03 -35.25 -26.49
CA ALA A 272 -1.56 -35.29 -26.59
C ALA A 272 -0.88 -33.96 -26.22
N LYS A 273 -1.54 -32.83 -26.49
CA LYS A 273 -1.11 -31.50 -26.02
C LYS A 273 -1.22 -31.39 -24.51
N LYS A 274 -2.33 -31.85 -23.90
CA LYS A 274 -2.53 -31.83 -22.45
C LYS A 274 -1.46 -32.60 -21.67
N VAL A 275 -1.00 -33.76 -22.13
CA VAL A 275 0.04 -34.53 -21.42
C VAL A 275 1.44 -33.89 -21.56
N LEU A 276 1.73 -33.29 -22.72
CA LEU A 276 2.98 -32.53 -22.91
C LEU A 276 2.96 -31.20 -22.13
N GLU A 277 1.79 -30.57 -22.01
CA GLU A 277 1.53 -29.41 -21.14
C GLU A 277 1.62 -29.80 -19.66
N LEU A 278 1.15 -30.97 -19.24
CA LEU A 278 1.27 -31.44 -17.85
C LEU A 278 2.73 -31.74 -17.46
N ARG A 279 3.50 -32.38 -18.35
CA ARG A 279 4.94 -32.62 -18.12
C ARG A 279 5.74 -31.33 -18.17
N ARG A 280 5.39 -30.39 -19.04
CA ARG A 280 5.91 -29.01 -18.97
C ARG A 280 5.48 -28.35 -17.66
N GLY A 281 4.25 -28.58 -17.21
CA GLY A 281 3.67 -28.05 -15.99
C GLY A 281 4.46 -28.41 -14.76
N MET A 282 4.88 -29.67 -14.59
CA MET A 282 5.60 -30.05 -13.37
C MET A 282 7.05 -29.53 -13.33
N THR A 283 7.78 -29.55 -14.46
CA THR A 283 9.12 -28.92 -14.53
C THR A 283 9.03 -27.39 -14.42
N TYR A 284 7.98 -26.79 -14.97
CA TYR A 284 7.66 -25.37 -14.81
C TYR A 284 7.41 -25.04 -13.34
N LEU A 285 6.49 -25.74 -12.68
CA LEU A 285 6.15 -25.57 -11.26
C LEU A 285 7.36 -25.74 -10.34
N MET A 286 8.23 -26.72 -10.60
CA MET A 286 9.48 -26.91 -9.83
C MET A 286 10.54 -25.83 -10.11
N GLY A 287 10.44 -25.14 -11.24
CA GLY A 287 11.34 -24.03 -11.61
C GLY A 287 10.82 -22.66 -11.20
N LEU A 288 9.58 -22.56 -10.71
CA LEU A 288 9.01 -21.32 -10.22
C LEU A 288 9.78 -20.86 -8.98
N LYS A 289 10.18 -19.60 -9.00
CA LYS A 289 10.67 -18.91 -7.81
C LYS A 289 9.49 -18.20 -7.18
N TYR A 290 9.40 -18.26 -5.86
CA TYR A 290 8.37 -17.58 -5.10
C TYR A 290 9.00 -16.46 -4.27
N ASP A 291 8.30 -15.35 -4.16
CA ASP A 291 8.54 -14.31 -3.16
C ASP A 291 7.53 -14.54 -2.05
N ALA A 292 8.02 -15.14 -0.97
CA ALA A 292 7.24 -15.43 0.23
C ALA A 292 7.43 -14.26 1.20
N ILE A 293 6.39 -13.44 1.34
CA ILE A 293 6.32 -12.34 2.31
C ILE A 293 5.71 -12.91 3.59
N ALA A 294 6.52 -12.99 4.63
CA ALA A 294 6.10 -13.49 5.93
C ALA A 294 5.08 -12.54 6.60
N PRO A 295 4.19 -13.03 7.49
CA PRO A 295 3.22 -12.19 8.18
C PRO A 295 3.84 -10.97 8.89
N GLU A 296 5.00 -11.14 9.51
CA GLU A 296 5.76 -10.08 10.20
C GLU A 296 6.29 -8.98 9.26
N ASP A 297 6.40 -9.30 7.97
CA ASP A 297 6.79 -8.39 6.89
C ASP A 297 5.56 -7.74 6.21
N ILE A 298 4.38 -7.87 6.82
CA ILE A 298 3.13 -7.23 6.41
C ILE A 298 2.59 -6.37 7.56
N ALA A 299 2.22 -5.14 7.25
CA ALA A 299 1.53 -4.25 8.19
C ALA A 299 0.42 -3.48 7.49
N ALA A 300 -0.55 -3.00 8.27
CA ALA A 300 -1.64 -2.20 7.75
C ALA A 300 -2.02 -1.05 8.69
N PHE A 301 -2.46 0.05 8.10
CA PHE A 301 -3.09 1.17 8.79
C PHE A 301 -4.48 1.40 8.19
N VAL A 302 -5.42 1.76 9.05
CA VAL A 302 -6.73 2.26 8.66
C VAL A 302 -6.81 3.74 8.98
N VAL A 303 -7.37 4.50 8.04
CA VAL A 303 -7.82 5.87 8.28
C VAL A 303 -9.29 5.79 8.61
N LEU A 304 -9.67 6.22 9.79
CA LEU A 304 -11.05 6.33 10.24
C LEU A 304 -11.50 7.78 10.06
N ARG A 305 -12.72 7.99 9.58
CA ARG A 305 -13.38 9.30 9.51
C ARG A 305 -14.51 9.34 10.53
N LYS A 306 -14.59 10.44 11.26
CA LYS A 306 -15.71 10.79 12.12
C LYS A 306 -16.93 11.06 11.24
N LYS A 307 -17.97 10.25 11.41
CA LYS A 307 -19.30 10.48 10.86
C LYS A 307 -20.11 11.20 11.92
N GLU A 308 -20.63 12.37 11.57
CA GLU A 308 -21.65 13.01 12.38
C GLU A 308 -22.97 12.36 11.96
N GLU A 309 -23.53 11.53 12.83
CA GLU A 309 -24.90 11.06 12.66
C GLU A 309 -25.81 12.24 13.03
N GLU A 310 -26.57 12.71 12.04
CA GLU A 310 -27.76 13.48 12.34
C GLU A 310 -28.68 12.55 13.12
N GLU A 311 -29.15 12.96 14.29
CA GLU A 311 -30.00 12.18 15.21
C GLU A 311 -31.21 11.56 14.48
N GLU A 312 -31.03 10.39 13.87
CA GLU A 312 -32.11 9.52 13.41
C GLU A 312 -32.28 8.42 14.47
N GLU A 313 -33.17 8.72 15.43
CA GLU A 313 -33.83 7.82 16.39
C GLU A 313 -32.99 6.66 16.99
N GLU A 314 -32.42 6.93 18.17
CA GLU A 314 -31.92 6.03 19.23
C GLU A 314 -32.07 4.50 18.99
N GLU A 315 -31.03 3.83 18.48
CA GLU A 315 -30.76 2.42 18.79
C GLU A 315 -29.60 2.29 19.81
N GLU A 316 -29.82 1.49 20.85
CA GLU A 316 -28.97 1.39 22.05
C GLU A 316 -27.52 0.95 21.75
N GLY A 317 -26.55 1.87 21.78
CA GLY A 317 -25.13 1.48 21.70
C GLY A 317 -24.05 2.56 21.68
N GLU A 318 -24.35 3.81 22.06
CA GLU A 318 -23.51 4.95 21.64
C GLU A 318 -22.65 5.60 22.73
N VAL A 319 -21.48 6.10 22.31
CA VAL A 319 -20.51 6.84 23.14
C VAL A 319 -20.85 8.33 23.11
N LEU A 320 -21.26 8.84 24.27
CA LEU A 320 -21.70 10.22 24.49
C LEU A 320 -20.52 11.20 24.53
N VAL A 321 -20.45 12.16 23.59
CA VAL A 321 -19.51 13.30 23.65
C VAL A 321 -20.28 14.58 23.98
N GLU A 322 -20.01 15.17 25.15
CA GLU A 322 -20.59 16.46 25.56
C GLU A 322 -20.05 17.60 24.66
N LYS A 323 -20.91 18.21 23.84
CA LYS A 323 -20.63 19.52 23.25
C LYS A 323 -20.94 20.60 24.31
N GLY A 324 -20.22 21.72 24.26
CA GLY A 324 -20.26 22.81 25.26
C GLY A 324 -21.62 23.48 25.52
N ASP A 325 -22.68 23.10 24.78
CA ASP A 325 -24.06 23.52 25.00
C ASP A 325 -24.91 22.47 25.76
N GLY A 326 -24.30 21.38 26.24
CA GLY A 326 -24.99 20.28 26.92
C GLY A 326 -25.69 19.30 25.97
N ALA A 327 -25.55 19.48 24.65
CA ALA A 327 -25.97 18.50 23.65
C ALA A 327 -24.91 17.40 23.54
N ILE A 328 -25.33 16.16 23.71
CA ILE A 328 -24.47 14.99 23.58
C ILE A 328 -24.59 14.51 22.14
N SER A 329 -23.55 14.67 21.34
CA SER A 329 -23.50 14.07 20.01
C SER A 329 -22.70 12.78 20.07
N THR A 330 -23.28 11.70 19.59
CA THR A 330 -22.60 10.43 19.41
C THR A 330 -21.85 10.48 18.08
N CYS A 331 -20.68 9.88 18.06
CA CYS A 331 -19.73 10.01 16.96
C CYS A 331 -19.28 8.62 16.57
N THR A 332 -19.74 8.14 15.42
CA THR A 332 -19.28 6.87 14.87
C THR A 332 -18.01 7.07 14.04
N LEU A 333 -17.00 6.23 14.28
CA LEU A 333 -15.78 6.21 13.48
C LEU A 333 -15.95 5.17 12.38
N GLN A 334 -15.87 5.61 11.13
CA GLN A 334 -16.05 4.75 9.96
C GLN A 334 -14.72 4.62 9.20
N PRO A 335 -14.31 3.42 8.75
CA PRO A 335 -13.17 3.26 7.86
C PRO A 335 -13.31 4.12 6.61
N TYR A 336 -12.28 4.84 6.22
CA TYR A 336 -12.28 5.76 5.08
C TYR A 336 -11.32 5.29 4.00
N THR A 337 -10.10 4.87 4.38
CA THR A 337 -9.15 4.25 3.46
C THR A 337 -8.17 3.36 4.25
N TYR A 338 -7.41 2.54 3.54
CA TYR A 338 -6.40 1.64 4.10
C TYR A 338 -5.05 1.85 3.42
N ALA A 339 -3.99 1.69 4.19
CA ALA A 339 -2.64 1.59 3.68
C ALA A 339 -2.02 0.26 4.11
N TYR A 340 -1.47 -0.50 3.16
CA TYR A 340 -0.73 -1.73 3.43
C TYR A 340 0.77 -1.52 3.19
N ILE A 341 1.58 -2.19 3.97
CA ILE A 341 3.04 -2.25 3.85
C ILE A 341 3.41 -3.71 3.64
N LEU A 342 4.05 -4.01 2.52
CA LEU A 342 4.55 -5.34 2.19
C LEU A 342 6.05 -5.23 1.95
N LEU A 343 6.85 -5.92 2.76
CA LEU A 343 8.30 -5.93 2.58
C LEU A 343 8.72 -7.23 1.88
N PRO A 344 9.13 -7.17 0.60
CA PRO A 344 9.68 -8.35 -0.04
C PRO A 344 10.99 -8.77 0.61
N GLN A 345 11.41 -10.02 0.36
CA GLN A 345 12.75 -10.44 0.74
C GLN A 345 13.79 -9.64 -0.04
N TRP A 346 14.50 -8.77 0.68
CA TRP A 346 15.52 -7.92 0.06
C TRP A 346 16.85 -8.66 -0.03
N ASP A 347 17.09 -9.33 -1.16
CA ASP A 347 18.39 -9.93 -1.42
C ASP A 347 19.40 -8.85 -1.81
N THR A 348 20.44 -8.71 -0.98
CA THR A 348 21.60 -7.83 -1.19
C THR A 348 22.28 -8.04 -2.55
N THR A 349 22.10 -9.19 -3.20
CA THR A 349 22.72 -9.49 -4.51
C THR A 349 22.00 -8.83 -5.69
N SER A 350 20.72 -8.46 -5.55
CA SER A 350 19.87 -7.88 -6.60
C SER A 350 19.24 -6.55 -6.15
N THR A 351 20.04 -5.69 -5.54
CA THR A 351 19.60 -4.47 -4.85
C THR A 351 19.02 -3.36 -5.74
N THR A 352 19.18 -3.47 -7.06
CA THR A 352 18.70 -2.44 -7.97
C THR A 352 17.23 -2.61 -8.37
N THR A 353 16.72 -3.84 -8.42
CA THR A 353 15.40 -4.12 -9.00
C THR A 353 14.50 -4.82 -8.00
N LEU A 354 13.34 -4.20 -7.76
CA LEU A 354 12.24 -4.83 -7.04
C LEU A 354 11.87 -6.18 -7.69
N PRO A 355 11.37 -7.14 -6.91
CA PRO A 355 10.88 -8.39 -7.46
C PRO A 355 9.79 -8.09 -8.50
N ARG A 356 9.91 -8.74 -9.66
CA ARG A 356 8.90 -8.69 -10.72
C ARG A 356 8.10 -9.97 -10.66
N TYR A 357 6.79 -9.86 -10.83
CA TYR A 357 5.89 -10.99 -10.72
C TYR A 357 5.58 -11.60 -12.08
N SER A 358 5.35 -12.91 -12.08
CA SER A 358 4.94 -13.68 -13.25
C SER A 358 3.48 -13.40 -13.57
N SER A 359 3.15 -13.30 -14.86
CA SER A 359 1.80 -13.31 -15.45
C SER A 359 0.95 -14.52 -15.06
N SER A 360 1.58 -15.55 -14.50
CA SER A 360 0.89 -16.73 -13.95
C SER A 360 0.27 -16.50 -12.57
N ASN A 361 0.58 -15.39 -11.90
CA ASN A 361 -0.07 -15.06 -10.64
C ASN A 361 -1.56 -14.81 -10.89
N LYS A 362 -2.41 -15.54 -10.17
CA LYS A 362 -3.85 -15.25 -10.13
C LYS A 362 -4.17 -14.10 -9.18
N LEU A 363 -3.34 -13.93 -8.14
CA LEU A 363 -3.49 -12.88 -7.13
C LEU A 363 -2.62 -11.69 -7.50
N HIS A 364 -3.18 -10.50 -7.35
CA HIS A 364 -2.45 -9.25 -7.40
C HIS A 364 -2.09 -8.81 -5.99
N ARG A 365 -0.98 -8.07 -5.82
CA ARG A 365 -0.60 -7.55 -4.49
C ARG A 365 -1.62 -6.56 -3.93
N SER A 366 -2.47 -5.97 -4.77
CA SER A 366 -3.58 -5.11 -4.32
C SER A 366 -4.76 -5.89 -3.73
N ASP A 367 -4.79 -7.22 -3.84
CA ASP A 367 -5.94 -8.01 -3.36
C ASP A 367 -6.10 -7.93 -1.83
N VAL A 368 -5.03 -7.61 -1.09
CA VAL A 368 -5.14 -7.29 0.35
C VAL A 368 -5.91 -6.00 0.61
N LEU A 369 -5.79 -5.02 -0.28
CA LEU A 369 -6.57 -3.79 -0.19
C LEU A 369 -8.02 -4.05 -0.57
N LEU A 370 -8.29 -4.93 -1.54
CA LEU A 370 -9.64 -5.32 -1.91
C LEU A 370 -10.42 -5.87 -0.71
N ASP A 371 -9.84 -6.85 -0.01
CA ASP A 371 -10.47 -7.44 1.19
C ASP A 371 -10.65 -6.39 2.30
N ALA A 372 -9.62 -5.58 2.58
CA ALA A 372 -9.68 -4.56 3.63
C ALA A 372 -10.73 -3.47 3.35
N LEU A 373 -10.74 -2.91 2.13
CA LEU A 373 -11.66 -1.84 1.76
C LEU A 373 -13.10 -2.36 1.66
N TYR A 374 -13.32 -3.48 0.97
CA TYR A 374 -14.66 -3.99 0.70
C TYR A 374 -15.25 -4.74 1.89
N THR A 375 -14.56 -5.78 2.37
CA THR A 375 -15.06 -6.62 3.49
C THR A 375 -14.93 -5.88 4.81
N GLY A 376 -13.75 -5.30 5.08
CA GLY A 376 -13.47 -4.63 6.36
C GLY A 376 -14.06 -3.22 6.47
N GLY A 377 -14.01 -2.45 5.38
CA GLY A 377 -14.41 -1.03 5.38
C GLY A 377 -15.84 -0.75 4.94
N ASN A 378 -16.55 -1.74 4.39
CA ASN A 378 -17.85 -1.54 3.75
C ASN A 378 -17.82 -0.48 2.62
N ILE A 379 -16.67 -0.31 1.96
CA ILE A 379 -16.45 0.71 0.94
C ILE A 379 -16.88 0.16 -0.43
N ARG A 380 -17.79 0.87 -1.11
CA ARG A 380 -18.26 0.56 -2.47
C ARG A 380 -17.34 1.15 -3.54
N HIS A 381 -16.95 2.40 -3.35
CA HIS A 381 -15.94 3.05 -4.18
C HIS A 381 -15.03 3.90 -3.30
N GLY A 382 -13.74 3.86 -3.57
CA GLY A 382 -12.75 4.55 -2.77
C GLY A 382 -11.36 4.28 -3.29
N TYR A 383 -10.38 4.39 -2.41
CA TYR A 383 -8.98 4.19 -2.75
C TYR A 383 -8.20 3.60 -1.58
N GLY A 384 -7.02 3.09 -1.86
CA GLY A 384 -6.08 2.58 -0.87
C GLY A 384 -4.63 2.70 -1.34
N PHE A 385 -3.71 2.54 -0.39
CA PHE A 385 -2.28 2.72 -0.59
C PHE A 385 -1.55 1.40 -0.35
N LEU A 386 -0.53 1.11 -1.16
CA LEU A 386 0.34 -0.04 -0.95
C LEU A 386 1.80 0.39 -1.04
N LEU A 387 2.54 0.22 0.06
CA LEU A 387 3.99 0.38 0.10
C LEU A 387 4.65 -1.00 -0.03
N PHE A 388 5.17 -1.30 -1.23
CA PHE A 388 5.87 -2.53 -1.56
C PHE A 388 7.38 -2.30 -1.60
N GLY A 389 8.04 -2.46 -0.44
CA GLY A 389 9.40 -1.94 -0.25
C GLY A 389 9.47 -0.46 -0.66
N PRO A 390 10.49 0.01 -1.41
CA PRO A 390 10.58 1.40 -1.86
C PRO A 390 9.54 1.84 -2.92
N LEU A 391 8.64 0.96 -3.35
CA LEU A 391 7.59 1.29 -4.32
C LEU A 391 6.30 1.65 -3.59
N ILE A 392 5.76 2.85 -3.83
CA ILE A 392 4.44 3.22 -3.34
C ILE A 392 3.43 3.22 -4.47
N GLU A 393 2.27 2.63 -4.22
CA GLU A 393 1.20 2.44 -5.19
C GLU A 393 -0.13 2.95 -4.66
N PHE A 394 -0.95 3.45 -5.58
CA PHE A 394 -2.24 4.05 -5.31
C PHE A 394 -3.29 3.32 -6.13
N TYR A 395 -4.27 2.72 -5.46
CA TYR A 395 -5.32 1.95 -6.09
C TYR A 395 -6.67 2.62 -5.87
N LYS A 396 -7.53 2.56 -6.89
CA LYS A 396 -8.95 2.85 -6.77
C LYS A 396 -9.74 1.55 -6.71
N LEU A 397 -10.72 1.51 -5.82
CA LEU A 397 -11.68 0.42 -5.68
C LEU A 397 -12.97 0.80 -6.40
N HIS A 398 -13.46 -0.11 -7.22
CA HIS A 398 -14.81 -0.09 -7.76
C HIS A 398 -15.47 -1.44 -7.50
N ALA A 399 -16.26 -1.54 -6.44
CA ALA A 399 -16.99 -2.77 -6.12
C ALA A 399 -18.21 -3.02 -7.01
N GLY A 400 -18.51 -2.09 -7.93
CA GLY A 400 -19.64 -2.17 -8.85
C GLY A 400 -20.98 -1.79 -8.23
N GLU A 401 -22.06 -2.18 -8.91
CA GLU A 401 -23.42 -2.03 -8.36
C GLU A 401 -23.68 -3.12 -7.34
N GLU A 402 -24.34 -2.75 -6.25
CA GLU A 402 -24.73 -3.71 -5.24
C GLU A 402 -25.71 -4.70 -5.85
N TRP A 403 -25.56 -5.97 -5.48
CA TRP A 403 -26.43 -7.02 -5.95
C TRP A 403 -27.83 -6.82 -5.39
N GLU A 404 -28.69 -6.17 -6.16
CA GLU A 404 -30.12 -6.15 -5.88
C GLU A 404 -30.70 -7.53 -6.16
N PHE A 405 -31.02 -8.28 -5.10
CA PHE A 405 -31.80 -9.50 -5.25
C PHE A 405 -33.19 -9.13 -5.79
N ARG A 406 -33.39 -9.27 -7.10
CA ARG A 406 -34.71 -9.14 -7.71
C ARG A 406 -35.46 -10.44 -7.48
N GLU A 407 -36.41 -10.40 -6.55
CA GLU A 407 -37.32 -11.51 -6.31
C GLU A 407 -38.03 -11.85 -7.64
N ILE A 408 -37.77 -13.06 -8.16
CA ILE A 408 -38.33 -13.53 -9.43
C ILE A 408 -39.82 -13.83 -9.20
N ILE A 409 -40.66 -12.80 -9.27
CA ILE A 409 -42.09 -12.90 -8.90
C ILE A 409 -42.93 -13.60 -9.98
N ASN A 410 -42.41 -13.84 -11.18
CA ASN A 410 -43.13 -14.60 -12.21
C ASN A 410 -42.23 -15.68 -12.81
N GLY A 411 -42.60 -16.95 -12.60
CA GLY A 411 -41.83 -18.16 -12.92
C GLY A 411 -41.64 -18.46 -14.41
N ASP A 412 -41.24 -17.47 -15.19
CA ASP A 412 -40.91 -17.55 -16.62
C ASP A 412 -39.58 -16.81 -16.90
N SER A 413 -38.62 -16.87 -15.95
CA SER A 413 -37.28 -16.32 -16.14
C SER A 413 -36.43 -17.30 -16.95
N GLU A 414 -36.51 -17.21 -18.27
CA GLU A 414 -35.47 -17.72 -19.16
C GLU A 414 -34.16 -17.00 -18.82
N ASP A 415 -33.26 -17.68 -18.12
CA ASP A 415 -31.81 -17.42 -18.00
C ASP A 415 -31.37 -15.96 -18.20
N GLU A 416 -31.83 -15.03 -17.35
CA GLU A 416 -31.12 -13.75 -17.23
C GLU A 416 -29.74 -14.08 -16.66
N GLU A 417 -28.73 -14.07 -17.54
CA GLU A 417 -27.32 -14.21 -17.18
C GLU A 417 -27.01 -13.18 -16.11
N VAL A 418 -27.01 -13.67 -14.89
CA VAL A 418 -26.65 -12.90 -13.72
C VAL A 418 -25.22 -12.43 -13.93
N GLN A 419 -25.04 -11.12 -14.15
CA GLN A 419 -23.71 -10.56 -14.29
C GLN A 419 -23.06 -10.58 -12.91
N ASP A 420 -22.14 -11.51 -12.72
CA ASP A 420 -21.23 -11.48 -11.58
C ASP A 420 -20.48 -10.14 -11.62
N VAL A 421 -20.88 -9.22 -10.74
CA VAL A 421 -20.20 -7.95 -10.53
C VAL A 421 -18.85 -8.27 -9.89
N GLU A 422 -17.83 -8.40 -10.73
CA GLU A 422 -16.46 -8.59 -10.30
C GLU A 422 -15.95 -7.27 -9.71
N MET A 423 -15.53 -7.30 -8.45
CA MET A 423 -14.94 -6.13 -7.81
C MET A 423 -13.60 -5.83 -8.48
N GLU A 424 -13.37 -4.57 -8.84
CA GLU A 424 -12.16 -4.17 -9.54
C GLU A 424 -11.29 -3.25 -8.67
N MET A 425 -10.02 -3.64 -8.52
CA MET A 425 -8.95 -2.76 -8.06
C MET A 425 -8.13 -2.34 -9.26
N GLU A 426 -8.00 -1.04 -9.47
CA GLU A 426 -7.23 -0.49 -10.60
C GLU A 426 -6.14 0.44 -10.06
N LEU A 427 -4.93 0.29 -10.56
CA LEU A 427 -3.85 1.23 -10.28
C LEU A 427 -4.26 2.60 -10.84
N MET A 428 -4.25 3.63 -10.00
CA MET A 428 -4.65 4.97 -10.41
C MET A 428 -3.69 5.51 -11.47
N ALA A 429 -4.14 6.38 -12.36
CA ALA A 429 -3.29 7.06 -13.33
C ALA A 429 -3.41 8.58 -13.13
N TYR A 430 -2.27 9.25 -13.15
CA TYR A 430 -2.15 10.67 -12.82
C TYR A 430 -1.34 11.39 -13.89
N GLU A 431 -1.95 12.33 -14.61
CA GLU A 431 -1.25 13.14 -15.63
C GLU A 431 -0.48 12.32 -16.67
N GLY A 432 -0.97 11.12 -16.98
CA GLY A 432 -0.31 10.17 -17.88
C GLY A 432 0.83 9.38 -17.26
N ARG A 433 1.08 9.52 -15.95
CA ARG A 433 1.94 8.64 -15.14
C ARG A 433 1.08 7.59 -14.45
N GLU A 434 1.63 6.40 -14.31
CA GLU A 434 1.02 5.34 -13.48
C GLU A 434 1.12 5.73 -12.01
N GLY A 435 0.12 5.38 -11.22
CA GLY A 435 0.02 5.62 -9.78
C GLY A 435 0.91 4.68 -8.99
N SER A 436 2.09 4.39 -9.52
CA SER A 436 3.14 3.60 -8.91
C SER A 436 4.42 4.42 -9.00
N LEU A 437 5.03 4.73 -7.86
CA LEU A 437 6.20 5.58 -7.73
C LEU A 437 7.31 4.84 -7.00
N ASP A 438 8.43 4.60 -7.68
CA ASP A 438 9.64 4.15 -7.01
C ASP A 438 10.25 5.35 -6.27
N MET A 439 10.13 5.35 -4.94
CA MET A 439 10.59 6.45 -4.08
C MET A 439 12.11 6.66 -4.13
N ARG A 440 12.89 5.71 -4.66
CA ARG A 440 14.33 5.91 -4.87
C ARG A 440 14.62 6.84 -6.05
N SER A 441 13.72 6.84 -7.04
CA SER A 441 13.84 7.63 -8.26
C SER A 441 13.01 8.92 -8.23
N ASN A 442 12.08 9.01 -7.28
CA ASN A 442 11.18 10.14 -7.08
C ASN A 442 11.48 10.81 -5.74
N GLY A 443 11.29 12.12 -5.63
CA GLY A 443 11.44 12.81 -4.35
C GLY A 443 10.18 12.66 -3.48
N LEU A 444 10.30 12.98 -2.19
CA LEU A 444 9.12 13.11 -1.31
C LEU A 444 8.10 14.11 -1.87
N GLY A 445 8.53 15.12 -2.62
CA GLY A 445 7.64 16.07 -3.29
C GLY A 445 6.80 15.46 -4.43
N ASP A 446 7.31 14.45 -5.15
CA ASP A 446 6.51 13.75 -6.16
C ASP A 446 5.44 12.87 -5.49
N VAL A 447 5.83 12.19 -4.41
CA VAL A 447 4.92 11.40 -3.57
C VAL A 447 3.85 12.30 -2.96
N ASP A 448 4.22 13.49 -2.47
CA ASP A 448 3.31 14.52 -1.95
C ASP A 448 2.21 14.88 -2.95
N GLY A 449 2.63 15.14 -4.19
CA GLY A 449 1.72 15.53 -5.26
C GLY A 449 0.66 14.47 -5.54
N VAL A 450 1.04 13.19 -5.51
CA VAL A 450 0.09 12.08 -5.71
C VAL A 450 -0.84 11.91 -4.51
N PHE A 451 -0.33 11.93 -3.28
CA PHE A 451 -1.18 11.83 -2.08
C PHE A 451 -2.25 12.91 -2.01
N ARG A 452 -1.90 14.16 -2.32
CA ARG A 452 -2.88 15.26 -2.32
C ARG A 452 -4.03 15.01 -3.27
N ARG A 453 -3.73 14.52 -4.49
CA ARG A 453 -4.76 14.28 -5.50
C ARG A 453 -5.57 13.02 -5.23
N VAL A 454 -4.96 11.99 -4.66
CA VAL A 454 -5.69 10.80 -4.22
C VAL A 454 -6.58 11.14 -3.02
N GLY A 455 -6.12 11.99 -2.10
CA GLY A 455 -6.91 12.47 -0.96
C GLY A 455 -8.15 13.28 -1.31
N GLU A 456 -8.24 13.82 -2.54
CA GLU A 456 -9.42 14.51 -3.06
C GLU A 456 -10.53 13.55 -3.51
N TRP A 457 -10.25 12.25 -3.61
CA TRP A 457 -11.26 11.29 -4.04
C TRP A 457 -12.31 11.06 -2.96
N GLU A 458 -13.57 11.01 -3.39
CA GLU A 458 -14.68 10.67 -2.52
C GLU A 458 -14.71 9.16 -2.26
N VAL A 459 -15.03 8.81 -1.03
CA VAL A 459 -15.23 7.43 -0.59
C VAL A 459 -16.71 7.25 -0.36
N GLY A 460 -17.32 6.31 -1.08
CA GLY A 460 -18.71 5.93 -0.92
C GLY A 460 -18.84 4.54 -0.33
N TYR A 461 -19.80 4.40 0.57
CA TYR A 461 -20.08 3.19 1.31
C TYR A 461 -21.22 2.39 0.65
N ARG A 462 -21.30 1.09 0.97
CA ARG A 462 -22.50 0.31 0.63
C ARG A 462 -23.66 0.75 1.52
N GLU A 463 -24.88 0.70 0.98
CA GLU A 463 -26.08 0.95 1.79
C GLU A 463 -26.26 -0.24 2.74
N GLY A 464 -26.48 0.04 4.02
CA GLY A 464 -26.60 -0.98 5.08
C GLY A 464 -28.01 -1.51 5.22
#